data_AF-A0A067GDW5-F1
#
_entry.id   AF-A0A067GDW5-F1
#
_cell.length_a   1.000
_cell.length_b   1.000
_cell.length_c   1.000
_cell.angle_alpha   90.00
_cell.angle_beta   90.00
_cell.angle_gamma   90.00
#
_symmetry.space_group_name_H-M   'P 1'
#
loop_
_entity.id
_entity.type
_entity.pdbx_description
1 polymer ?
#
loop_
_entity_poly.entity_id
_entity_poly.type
_entity_poly.pdbx_seq_one_letter_code
_entity_poly.pdbx_strand_id
1 'polypeptide(L)'
;VQRHKEYRQRIISNYQPLHRELFTMHAPSVLVPAFVKAVRDNTEASFRSIMAEPIPGIYTFEMLQPRFCEMLLSEVENFERWVHDTRFRIMRPNTMNKFGAVLDDFGLETMLDKLMNDFIRPISKVFFPEVGGSTLDSHHGFVVEYGMDRDVELGFHVDDSEVTLNVCLGREFSGGELFFRGVRCDKHVNTETQSEVC
;
A
#
# COMPACT_ATOMS: atom_id res chain seq x y z
N VAL A 1 17.17 5.12 -13.19
CA VAL A 1 16.32 6.33 -13.14
C VAL A 1 15.78 6.73 -14.51
N GLN A 2 16.60 7.08 -15.52
CA GLN A 2 16.11 7.55 -16.83
C GLN A 2 15.19 6.56 -17.56
N ARG A 3 15.60 5.29 -17.66
CA ARG A 3 14.79 4.22 -18.28
C ARG A 3 13.44 4.01 -17.59
N HIS A 4 13.40 4.19 -16.27
CA HIS A 4 12.17 4.05 -15.48
C HIS A 4 11.19 5.19 -15.79
N LYS A 5 11.70 6.44 -15.86
CA LYS A 5 10.92 7.61 -16.28
C LYS A 5 10.35 7.46 -17.69
N GLU A 6 11.15 6.99 -18.64
CA GLU A 6 10.70 6.74 -20.02
C GLU A 6 9.62 5.66 -20.08
N TYR A 7 9.77 4.60 -19.28
CA TYR A 7 8.77 3.54 -19.15
C TYR A 7 7.43 4.09 -18.62
N ARG A 8 7.44 4.83 -17.50
CA ARG A 8 6.23 5.44 -16.93
C ARG A 8 5.59 6.43 -17.89
N GLN A 9 6.39 7.27 -18.56
CA GLN A 9 5.88 8.21 -19.55
C GLN A 9 5.16 7.50 -20.70
N ARG A 10 5.68 6.36 -21.17
CA ARG A 10 5.00 5.56 -22.21
C ARG A 10 3.66 5.03 -21.74
N ILE A 11 3.54 4.59 -20.49
CA ILE A 11 2.24 4.17 -19.93
C ILE A 11 1.29 5.36 -19.87
N ILE A 12 1.68 6.45 -19.23
CA ILE A 12 0.86 7.66 -19.04
C ILE A 12 0.36 8.22 -20.37
N SER A 13 1.15 8.11 -21.44
CA SER A 13 0.79 8.64 -22.76
C SER A 13 -0.17 7.73 -23.56
N ASN A 14 -0.30 6.45 -23.20
CA ASN A 14 -1.06 5.44 -23.97
C ASN A 14 -2.22 4.83 -23.18
N TYR A 15 -2.18 4.85 -21.85
CA TYR A 15 -3.25 4.39 -20.99
C TYR A 15 -4.29 5.51 -20.79
N GLN A 16 -5.58 5.14 -20.83
CA GLN A 16 -6.68 6.04 -20.56
C GLN A 16 -7.30 5.69 -19.21
N PRO A 17 -7.15 6.54 -18.17
CA PRO A 17 -7.71 6.26 -16.87
C PRO A 17 -9.24 6.19 -16.88
N LEU A 18 -9.79 5.26 -16.09
CA LEU A 18 -11.24 5.11 -15.91
C LEU A 18 -11.79 6.14 -14.91
N HIS A 19 -11.04 6.39 -13.83
CA HIS A 19 -11.38 7.27 -12.72
C HIS A 19 -10.33 8.34 -12.51
N ARG A 20 -10.42 9.44 -13.29
CA ARG A 20 -9.47 10.56 -13.21
C ARG A 20 -9.36 11.20 -11.83
N GLU A 21 -10.41 11.10 -11.02
CA GLU A 21 -10.43 11.63 -9.64
C GLU A 21 -9.49 10.87 -8.68
N LEU A 22 -9.08 9.64 -8.98
CA LEU A 22 -8.10 8.88 -8.17
C LEU A 22 -6.70 9.50 -8.20
N PHE A 23 -6.39 10.27 -9.24
CA PHE A 23 -5.06 10.83 -9.49
C PHE A 23 -4.79 12.10 -8.68
N THR A 24 -5.79 12.55 -7.93
CA THR A 24 -5.70 13.73 -7.07
C THR A 24 -6.13 13.37 -5.65
N MET A 25 -5.34 13.76 -4.66
CA MET A 25 -5.73 13.58 -3.27
C MET A 25 -6.81 14.60 -2.87
N HIS A 26 -8.05 14.12 -2.75
CA HIS A 26 -9.18 14.87 -2.20
C HIS A 26 -9.69 14.14 -0.95
N ALA A 27 -9.20 14.55 0.22
CA ALA A 27 -9.41 13.83 1.47
C ALA A 27 -10.88 13.43 1.76
N PRO A 28 -11.90 14.28 1.53
CA PRO A 28 -13.30 13.90 1.78
C PRO A 28 -13.88 12.82 0.85
N SER A 29 -13.22 12.47 -0.26
CA SER A 29 -13.63 11.36 -1.12
C SER A 29 -12.73 10.13 -1.00
N VAL A 30 -11.53 10.30 -0.45
CA VAL A 30 -10.54 9.22 -0.26
C VAL A 30 -10.63 8.63 1.15
N LEU A 31 -10.78 9.47 2.17
CA LEU A 31 -10.62 9.11 3.57
C LEU A 31 -11.92 9.20 4.35
N VAL A 32 -12.07 8.33 5.35
CA VAL A 32 -13.21 8.36 6.27
C VAL A 32 -13.13 9.58 7.20
N PRO A 33 -14.26 10.22 7.58
CA PRO A 33 -14.23 11.45 8.37
C PRO A 33 -13.52 11.32 9.72
N ALA A 34 -13.64 10.16 10.38
CA ALA A 34 -12.99 9.89 11.67
C ALA A 34 -11.45 9.94 11.54
N PHE A 35 -10.92 9.35 10.46
CA PHE A 35 -9.49 9.36 10.16
C PHE A 35 -8.98 10.78 9.87
N VAL A 36 -9.67 11.53 9.01
CA VAL A 36 -9.31 12.93 8.72
C VAL A 36 -9.31 13.79 9.98
N LYS A 37 -10.29 13.58 10.87
CA LYS A 37 -10.36 14.29 12.16
C LYS A 37 -9.15 13.96 13.04
N ALA A 38 -8.80 12.68 13.18
CA ALA A 38 -7.65 12.29 14.00
C ALA A 38 -6.33 12.88 13.47
N VAL A 39 -6.10 12.82 12.15
CA VAL A 39 -4.91 13.42 11.53
C VAL A 39 -4.86 14.94 11.70
N ARG A 40 -6.01 15.62 11.60
CA ARG A 40 -6.08 17.07 11.85
C ARG A 40 -5.78 17.42 13.31
N ASP A 41 -6.31 16.65 14.24
CA ASP A 41 -6.09 16.88 15.68
C ASP A 41 -4.63 16.53 16.06
N ASN A 42 -3.98 15.62 15.33
CA ASN A 42 -2.54 15.32 15.32
C ASN A 42 -1.93 15.08 16.72
N THR A 43 -2.61 14.28 17.53
CA THR A 43 -2.13 13.83 18.84
C THR A 43 -2.16 12.31 18.93
N GLU A 44 -1.29 11.75 19.78
CA GLU A 44 -1.34 10.31 20.08
C GLU A 44 -2.73 9.86 20.54
N ALA A 45 -3.38 10.64 21.41
CA ALA A 45 -4.73 10.35 21.88
C ALA A 45 -5.76 10.32 20.72
N SER A 46 -5.66 11.25 19.77
CA SER A 46 -6.55 11.27 18.60
C SER A 46 -6.33 10.08 17.68
N PHE A 47 -5.08 9.66 17.45
CA PHE A 47 -4.80 8.48 16.64
C PHE A 47 -5.23 7.19 17.35
N ARG A 48 -4.92 7.04 18.63
CA ARG A 48 -5.37 5.89 19.43
C ARG A 48 -6.88 5.78 19.53
N SER A 49 -7.62 6.88 19.35
CA SER A 49 -9.09 6.84 19.35
C SER A 49 -9.71 6.13 18.13
N ILE A 50 -8.95 5.95 17.04
CA ILE A 50 -9.41 5.32 15.80
C ILE A 50 -8.64 4.04 15.45
N MET A 51 -7.64 3.66 16.25
CA MET A 51 -6.74 2.54 16.00
C MET A 51 -6.85 1.49 17.09
N ALA A 52 -6.71 0.23 16.71
CA ALA A 52 -6.38 -0.86 17.62
C ALA A 52 -4.93 -1.30 17.39
N GLU A 53 -4.27 -1.78 18.45
CA GLU A 53 -2.92 -2.35 18.40
C GLU A 53 -3.01 -3.83 18.79
N PRO A 54 -3.39 -4.74 17.85
CA PRO A 54 -3.55 -6.15 18.17
C PRO A 54 -2.28 -6.82 18.70
N ILE A 55 -1.11 -6.40 18.21
CA ILE A 55 0.21 -6.78 18.72
C ILE A 55 1.12 -5.55 18.70
N PRO A 56 2.12 -5.45 19.59
CA PRO A 56 3.00 -4.29 19.66
C PRO A 56 3.61 -3.94 18.31
N GLY A 57 3.44 -2.67 17.90
CA GLY A 57 3.96 -2.16 16.63
C GLY A 57 3.11 -2.47 15.39
N ILE A 58 1.98 -3.18 15.52
CA ILE A 58 1.01 -3.39 14.44
C ILE A 58 -0.28 -2.68 14.79
N TYR A 59 -0.70 -1.73 13.96
CA TYR A 59 -1.91 -0.94 14.14
C TYR A 59 -2.93 -1.26 13.05
N THR A 60 -4.20 -1.40 13.45
CA THR A 60 -5.33 -1.57 12.54
C THR A 60 -6.33 -0.44 12.71
N PHE A 61 -6.85 0.07 11.58
CA PHE A 61 -7.78 1.20 11.57
C PHE A 61 -8.55 1.28 10.24
N GLU A 62 -9.69 1.97 10.28
CA GLU A 62 -10.42 2.34 9.07
C GLU A 62 -9.88 3.66 8.51
N MET A 63 -9.49 3.65 7.24
CA MET A 63 -8.86 4.81 6.59
C MET A 63 -9.60 5.23 5.33
N LEU A 64 -9.79 4.30 4.39
CA LEU A 64 -10.31 4.61 3.06
C LEU A 64 -11.83 4.55 3.01
N GLN A 65 -12.43 5.40 2.17
CA GLN A 65 -13.84 5.28 1.85
C GLN A 65 -14.11 4.03 1.02
N PRO A 66 -15.20 3.28 1.31
CA PRO A 66 -15.54 2.08 0.54
C PRO A 66 -15.67 2.32 -0.97
N ARG A 67 -16.20 3.48 -1.36
CA ARG A 67 -16.30 3.91 -2.77
C ARG A 67 -14.93 4.14 -3.42
N PHE A 68 -13.97 4.69 -2.66
CA PHE A 68 -12.61 4.86 -3.17
C PHE A 68 -11.96 3.50 -3.42
N CYS A 69 -12.13 2.52 -2.53
CA CYS A 69 -11.63 1.16 -2.74
C CYS A 69 -12.22 0.51 -4.00
N GLU A 70 -13.53 0.64 -4.22
CA GLU A 70 -14.20 0.14 -5.44
C GLU A 70 -13.61 0.76 -6.71
N MET A 71 -13.44 2.08 -6.72
CA MET A 71 -12.87 2.79 -7.86
C MET A 71 -11.41 2.44 -8.11
N LEU A 72 -10.62 2.28 -7.06
CA LEU A 72 -9.22 1.87 -7.18
C LEU A 72 -9.11 0.46 -7.77
N LEU A 73 -9.96 -0.47 -7.32
CA LEU A 73 -10.02 -1.83 -7.90
C LEU A 73 -10.41 -1.80 -9.37
N SER A 74 -11.48 -1.09 -9.75
CA SER A 74 -11.91 -1.01 -11.15
C SER A 74 -10.88 -0.31 -12.04
N GLU A 75 -10.11 0.65 -11.51
CA GLU A 75 -8.99 1.28 -12.21
C GLU A 75 -7.85 0.28 -12.46
N VAL A 76 -7.47 -0.51 -11.45
CA VAL A 76 -6.42 -1.53 -11.58
C VAL A 76 -6.85 -2.61 -12.57
N GLU A 77 -8.09 -3.08 -12.52
CA GLU A 77 -8.65 -4.01 -13.51
C GLU A 77 -8.64 -3.42 -14.92
N ASN A 78 -8.98 -2.14 -15.08
CA ASN A 78 -8.94 -1.45 -16.36
C ASN A 78 -7.51 -1.35 -16.91
N PHE A 79 -6.55 -1.08 -16.03
CA PHE A 79 -5.13 -1.06 -16.38
C PHE A 79 -4.63 -2.43 -16.84
N GLU A 80 -4.93 -3.51 -16.10
CA GLU A 80 -4.55 -4.88 -16.48
C GLU A 80 -5.20 -5.30 -17.81
N ARG A 81 -6.48 -4.95 -18.05
CA ARG A 81 -7.13 -5.18 -19.35
C ARG A 81 -6.40 -4.46 -20.48
N TRP A 82 -6.06 -3.18 -20.29
CA TRP A 82 -5.29 -2.42 -21.27
C TRP A 82 -3.91 -3.03 -21.54
N VAL A 83 -3.19 -3.47 -20.50
CA VAL A 83 -1.90 -4.17 -20.62
C VAL A 83 -2.04 -5.44 -21.47
N HIS A 84 -3.07 -6.23 -21.20
CA HIS A 84 -3.37 -7.46 -21.95
C HIS A 84 -3.67 -7.17 -23.43
N ASP A 85 -4.60 -6.26 -23.70
CA ASP A 85 -5.10 -5.97 -25.04
C ASP A 85 -4.03 -5.33 -25.94
N THR A 86 -3.18 -4.49 -25.35
CA THR A 86 -2.06 -3.85 -26.06
C THR A 86 -0.78 -4.69 -26.06
N ARG A 87 -0.76 -5.80 -25.31
CA ARG A 87 0.44 -6.62 -25.03
C ARG A 87 1.60 -5.77 -24.50
N PHE A 88 1.29 -4.73 -23.72
CA PHE A 88 2.30 -3.88 -23.11
C PHE A 88 3.05 -4.67 -22.03
N ARG A 89 4.36 -4.46 -21.93
CA ARG A 89 5.15 -5.10 -20.85
C ARG A 89 5.23 -4.14 -19.68
N ILE A 90 4.73 -4.57 -18.52
CA ILE A 90 4.79 -3.81 -17.28
C ILE A 90 5.74 -4.45 -16.27
N MET A 91 6.19 -3.66 -15.30
CA MET A 91 6.84 -4.18 -14.10
C MET A 91 5.76 -4.73 -13.16
N ARG A 92 6.09 -5.81 -12.46
CA ARG A 92 5.20 -6.43 -11.48
C ARG A 92 5.46 -5.86 -10.08
N PRO A 93 4.46 -5.91 -9.17
CA PRO A 93 4.51 -5.24 -7.87
C PRO A 93 5.79 -5.50 -7.06
N ASN A 94 6.22 -6.77 -7.03
CA ASN A 94 7.47 -7.19 -6.41
C ASN A 94 7.97 -8.49 -7.09
N THR A 95 9.09 -9.04 -6.61
CA THR A 95 9.70 -10.27 -7.17
C THR A 95 8.93 -11.55 -6.83
N MET A 96 7.98 -11.50 -5.91
CA MET A 96 7.23 -12.63 -5.37
C MET A 96 5.78 -12.70 -5.89
N ASN A 97 5.24 -11.61 -6.44
CA ASN A 97 3.90 -11.52 -7.00
C ASN A 97 3.95 -11.41 -8.53
N LYS A 98 3.14 -12.24 -9.20
CA LYS A 98 2.99 -12.25 -10.65
C LYS A 98 1.83 -11.38 -11.12
N PHE A 99 0.87 -11.11 -10.24
CA PHE A 99 -0.36 -10.38 -10.58
C PHE A 99 -0.52 -9.12 -9.74
N GLY A 100 -1.14 -8.11 -10.37
CA GLY A 100 -1.29 -6.77 -9.83
C GLY A 100 -0.39 -5.74 -10.52
N ALA A 101 -0.50 -4.50 -10.04
CA ALA A 101 0.04 -3.32 -10.70
C ALA A 101 0.71 -2.37 -9.71
N VAL A 102 1.81 -1.74 -10.14
CA VAL A 102 2.44 -0.62 -9.45
C VAL A 102 1.66 0.65 -9.77
N LEU A 103 1.14 1.33 -8.76
CA LEU A 103 0.21 2.46 -8.91
C LEU A 103 0.89 3.68 -9.52
N ASP A 104 2.17 3.89 -9.21
CA ASP A 104 2.97 4.99 -9.74
C ASP A 104 3.16 4.88 -11.26
N ASP A 105 3.19 3.66 -11.79
CA ASP A 105 3.48 3.41 -13.19
C ASP A 105 2.42 3.97 -14.13
N PHE A 106 1.17 4.03 -13.66
CA PHE A 106 0.05 4.55 -14.43
C PHE A 106 -0.50 5.88 -13.92
N GLY A 107 0.14 6.48 -12.91
CA GLY A 107 0.01 7.92 -12.61
C GLY A 107 -0.43 8.30 -11.20
N LEU A 108 -0.55 7.37 -10.24
CA LEU A 108 -1.03 7.69 -8.89
C LEU A 108 0.03 8.28 -7.94
N GLU A 109 1.29 8.40 -8.39
CA GLU A 109 2.41 8.92 -7.58
C GLU A 109 2.06 10.21 -6.82
N THR A 110 1.51 11.22 -7.51
CA THR A 110 1.14 12.49 -6.84
C THR A 110 0.05 12.34 -5.78
N MET A 111 -0.86 11.38 -5.93
CA MET A 111 -1.88 11.10 -4.91
C MET A 111 -1.25 10.39 -3.72
N LEU A 112 -0.40 9.39 -3.96
CA LEU A 112 0.30 8.62 -2.94
C LEU A 112 1.32 9.47 -2.17
N ASP A 113 2.03 10.39 -2.83
CA ASP A 113 2.90 11.37 -2.21
C ASP A 113 2.14 12.18 -1.15
N LYS A 114 0.94 12.67 -1.49
CA LYS A 114 0.10 13.43 -0.57
C LYS A 114 -0.46 12.55 0.54
N LEU A 115 -0.89 11.32 0.23
CA LEU A 115 -1.35 10.37 1.23
C LEU A 115 -0.25 10.11 2.27
N MET A 116 0.97 9.81 1.81
CA MET A 116 2.13 9.57 2.66
C MET A 116 2.47 10.79 3.51
N ASN A 117 2.68 11.95 2.88
CA ASN A 117 3.17 13.14 3.57
C ASN A 117 2.14 13.73 4.54
N ASP A 118 0.88 13.83 4.12
CA ASP A 118 -0.14 14.57 4.86
C ASP A 118 -0.87 13.70 5.89
N PHE A 119 -0.89 12.37 5.71
CA PHE A 119 -1.71 11.48 6.53
C PHE A 119 -0.95 10.34 7.21
N ILE A 120 -0.04 9.67 6.51
CA ILE A 120 0.69 8.52 7.08
C ILE A 120 1.88 9.00 7.92
N ARG A 121 2.68 9.94 7.44
CA ARG A 121 3.86 10.46 8.15
C ARG A 121 3.54 11.06 9.54
N PRO A 122 2.41 11.78 9.75
CA PRO A 122 2.00 12.20 11.09
C PRO A 122 1.78 11.04 12.07
N ILE A 123 1.17 9.94 11.59
CA ILE A 123 0.95 8.72 12.37
C ILE A 123 2.29 8.05 12.67
N SER A 124 3.12 7.88 11.64
CA SER A 124 4.43 7.23 11.76
C SER A 124 5.38 7.96 12.69
N LYS A 125 5.33 9.30 12.71
CA LYS A 125 6.09 10.11 13.66
C LYS A 125 5.76 9.78 15.12
N VAL A 126 4.51 9.43 15.42
CA VAL A 126 4.06 9.15 16.79
C VAL A 126 4.37 7.71 17.20
N PHE A 127 4.06 6.74 16.34
CA PHE A 127 4.12 5.32 16.71
C PHE A 127 5.40 4.61 16.30
N PHE A 128 6.17 5.18 15.38
CA PHE A 128 7.39 4.58 14.83
C PHE A 128 8.61 5.53 14.87
N PRO A 129 8.88 6.25 15.99
CA PRO A 129 10.02 7.16 16.06
C PRO A 129 11.37 6.45 15.92
N GLU A 130 11.48 5.19 16.32
CA GLU A 130 12.70 4.38 16.33
C GLU A 130 13.17 3.94 14.94
N VAL A 131 12.25 3.84 13.97
CA VAL A 131 12.55 3.52 12.57
C VAL A 131 12.49 4.74 11.66
N GLY A 132 12.50 5.96 12.21
CA GLY A 132 12.49 7.17 11.40
C GLY A 132 11.14 7.50 10.77
N GLY A 133 10.02 7.17 11.44
CA GLY A 133 8.67 7.50 10.95
C GLY A 133 8.42 8.99 10.69
N SER A 134 9.26 9.88 11.22
CA SER A 134 9.22 11.32 10.94
C SER A 134 9.98 11.75 9.67
N THR A 135 10.75 10.86 9.05
CA THR A 135 11.67 11.15 7.93
C THR A 135 11.33 10.37 6.65
N LEU A 136 10.16 9.72 6.59
CA LEU A 136 9.69 9.06 5.36
C LEU A 136 9.73 10.03 4.17
N ASP A 137 10.41 9.63 3.10
CA ASP A 137 10.73 10.48 1.93
C ASP A 137 10.35 9.86 0.58
N SER A 138 9.93 8.60 0.58
CA SER A 138 9.60 7.83 -0.63
C SER A 138 8.55 6.76 -0.33
N HIS A 139 7.87 6.30 -1.37
CA HIS A 139 6.90 5.22 -1.28
C HIS A 139 7.04 4.26 -2.47
N HIS A 140 6.58 3.03 -2.29
CA HIS A 140 6.38 2.06 -3.37
C HIS A 140 4.94 1.53 -3.29
N GLY A 141 4.02 2.22 -3.98
CA GLY A 141 2.59 1.89 -3.93
C GLY A 141 2.20 0.89 -5.01
N PHE A 142 1.63 -0.24 -4.61
CA PHE A 142 1.17 -1.28 -5.53
C PHE A 142 -0.05 -2.02 -5.00
N VAL A 143 -0.78 -2.66 -5.92
CA VAL A 143 -1.87 -3.59 -5.61
C VAL A 143 -1.45 -4.98 -6.03
N VAL A 144 -1.75 -5.98 -5.20
CA VAL A 144 -1.55 -7.40 -5.46
C VAL A 144 -2.89 -8.10 -5.61
N GLU A 145 -2.95 -9.10 -6.50
CA GLU A 145 -4.14 -9.92 -6.73
C GLU A 145 -3.86 -11.36 -6.33
N TYR A 146 -4.65 -11.88 -5.39
CA TYR A 146 -4.64 -13.29 -5.00
C TYR A 146 -5.89 -14.00 -5.52
N GLY A 147 -5.75 -15.28 -5.86
CA GLY A 147 -6.85 -16.08 -6.40
C GLY A 147 -6.40 -17.48 -6.83
N MET A 148 -7.36 -18.39 -7.02
CA MET A 148 -7.07 -19.79 -7.35
C MET A 148 -6.31 -19.97 -8.68
N ASP A 149 -6.56 -19.08 -9.64
CA ASP A 149 -5.86 -19.04 -10.94
C ASP A 149 -4.80 -17.92 -11.00
N ARG A 150 -4.30 -17.49 -9.83
CA ARG A 150 -3.37 -16.37 -9.63
C ARG A 150 -2.29 -16.77 -8.62
N ASP A 151 -1.72 -15.80 -7.91
CA ASP A 151 -0.91 -16.07 -6.73
C ASP A 151 -1.84 -16.53 -5.59
N VAL A 152 -1.48 -17.60 -4.88
CA VAL A 152 -2.32 -18.19 -3.80
C VAL A 152 -1.78 -17.93 -2.41
N GLU A 153 -0.48 -17.70 -2.29
CA GLU A 153 0.20 -17.37 -1.03
C GLU A 153 1.42 -16.50 -1.30
N LEU A 154 1.92 -15.88 -0.23
CA LEU A 154 3.18 -15.15 -0.25
C LEU A 154 4.02 -15.65 0.93
N GLY A 155 5.21 -16.18 0.65
CA GLY A 155 6.09 -16.71 1.69
C GLY A 155 6.53 -15.63 2.67
N PHE A 156 7.02 -16.03 3.86
CA PHE A 156 7.54 -15.07 4.84
C PHE A 156 8.71 -14.25 4.27
N HIS A 157 8.64 -12.94 4.47
CA HIS A 157 9.64 -11.98 4.02
C HIS A 157 9.66 -10.77 4.95
N VAL A 158 10.57 -9.85 4.67
CA VAL A 158 10.61 -8.51 5.26
C VAL A 158 10.40 -7.53 4.12
N ASP A 159 9.60 -6.49 4.38
CA ASP A 159 9.43 -5.40 3.43
C ASP A 159 10.64 -4.48 3.45
N ASP A 160 11.06 -4.01 2.29
CA ASP A 160 12.12 -3.00 2.15
C ASP A 160 11.52 -1.60 2.39
N SER A 161 11.12 -1.34 3.64
CA SER A 161 10.54 -0.08 4.09
C SER A 161 10.62 0.08 5.61
N GLU A 162 10.68 1.32 6.10
CA GLU A 162 10.58 1.61 7.53
C GLU A 162 9.18 1.34 8.09
N VAL A 163 8.14 1.63 7.30
CA VAL A 163 6.73 1.45 7.67
C VAL A 163 5.93 0.96 6.46
N THR A 164 5.29 -0.21 6.58
CA THR A 164 4.35 -0.73 5.59
C THR A 164 2.91 -0.36 5.94
N LEU A 165 2.19 0.22 4.98
CA LEU A 165 0.73 0.35 5.03
C LEU A 165 0.09 -0.73 4.16
N ASN A 166 -0.56 -1.72 4.79
CA ASN A 166 -1.33 -2.74 4.09
C ASN A 166 -2.83 -2.41 4.16
N VAL A 167 -3.49 -2.39 3.00
CA VAL A 167 -4.90 -2.04 2.90
C VAL A 167 -5.67 -3.16 2.19
N CYS A 168 -6.67 -3.71 2.87
CA CYS A 168 -7.63 -4.61 2.25
C CYS A 168 -8.58 -3.84 1.33
N LEU A 169 -8.51 -4.12 0.03
CA LEU A 169 -9.39 -3.49 -0.98
C LEU A 169 -10.61 -4.36 -1.34
N GLY A 170 -10.45 -5.69 -1.25
CA GLY A 170 -11.49 -6.66 -1.61
C GLY A 170 -12.60 -6.77 -0.56
N ARG A 171 -13.76 -7.31 -0.96
CA ARG A 171 -14.91 -7.50 -0.06
C ARG A 171 -15.35 -8.95 0.09
N GLU A 172 -15.23 -9.74 -0.98
CA GLU A 172 -15.76 -11.10 -1.02
C GLU A 172 -14.64 -12.09 -1.36
N PHE A 173 -14.04 -12.65 -0.32
CA PHE A 173 -13.05 -13.72 -0.42
C PHE A 173 -13.03 -14.55 0.87
N SER A 174 -12.49 -15.76 0.79
CA SER A 174 -12.18 -16.60 1.95
C SER A 174 -10.67 -16.77 2.05
N GLY A 175 -10.12 -16.63 3.27
CA GLY A 175 -8.67 -16.58 3.52
C GLY A 175 -8.15 -15.16 3.59
N GLY A 176 -6.90 -14.93 3.18
CA GLY A 176 -6.25 -13.61 3.19
C GLY A 176 -5.68 -13.22 4.55
N GLU A 177 -5.44 -14.21 5.42
CA GLU A 177 -4.81 -14.00 6.72
C GLU A 177 -3.38 -13.49 6.57
N LEU A 178 -3.02 -12.51 7.39
CA LEU A 178 -1.66 -11.99 7.49
C LEU A 178 -1.00 -12.54 8.75
N PHE A 179 0.12 -13.22 8.58
CA PHE A 179 0.88 -13.82 9.68
C PHE A 179 2.13 -13.00 10.00
N PHE A 180 2.28 -12.62 11.26
CA PHE A 180 3.47 -11.93 11.76
C PHE A 180 4.32 -12.90 12.58
N ARG A 181 5.63 -12.95 12.30
CA ARG A 181 6.63 -13.76 13.05
C ARG A 181 7.54 -12.90 13.95
N GLY A 182 7.07 -11.71 14.31
CA GLY A 182 7.82 -10.76 15.12
C GLY A 182 8.90 -9.99 14.36
N VAL A 183 9.61 -9.13 15.10
CA VAL A 183 10.66 -8.27 14.56
C VAL A 183 11.97 -9.05 14.47
N ARG A 184 12.59 -9.06 13.28
CA ARG A 184 13.93 -9.62 13.11
C ARG A 184 14.96 -8.68 13.73
N CYS A 185 15.87 -9.21 14.53
CA CYS A 185 17.00 -8.43 15.01
C CYS A 185 18.09 -8.32 13.94
N ASP A 186 18.97 -7.32 14.06
CA ASP A 186 20.06 -7.04 13.10
C ASP A 186 20.92 -8.26 12.77
N LYS A 187 21.08 -9.17 13.73
CA LYS A 187 21.88 -10.40 13.55
C LYS A 187 21.21 -11.44 12.66
N HIS A 188 19.88 -11.41 12.58
CA HIS A 188 19.05 -12.43 11.92
C HIS A 188 18.20 -11.87 10.78
N VAL A 189 18.41 -10.60 10.39
CA VAL A 189 17.64 -9.95 9.31
C VAL A 189 17.73 -10.71 7.99
N ASN A 190 18.88 -11.35 7.70
CA ASN A 190 19.15 -12.11 6.47
C ASN A 190 19.14 -13.64 6.65
N THR A 191 18.77 -14.17 7.83
CA THR A 191 18.74 -15.63 8.05
C THR A 191 17.36 -16.20 7.74
N GLU A 192 17.22 -17.52 7.60
CA GLU A 192 15.88 -18.12 7.54
C GLU A 192 15.12 -17.89 8.86
N THR A 193 13.79 -17.81 8.80
CA THR A 193 12.97 -17.75 10.02
C THR A 193 13.11 -19.07 10.77
N GLN A 194 13.56 -19.02 12.02
CA GLN A 194 13.52 -20.18 12.90
C GLN A 194 12.17 -20.22 13.62
N SER A 195 11.58 -21.40 13.73
CA SER A 195 10.42 -21.61 14.61
C SER A 195 10.85 -21.32 16.05
N GLU A 196 10.04 -20.63 16.83
CA GLU A 196 10.27 -20.53 18.27
C GLU A 196 10.33 -21.95 18.84
N VAL A 197 11.48 -22.31 19.43
CA VAL A 197 11.59 -23.53 20.23
C VAL A 197 10.87 -23.21 21.54
N CYS A 198 9.66 -23.76 21.68
CA CYS A 198 8.87 -23.63 22.89
C CYS A 198 9.48 -24.42 24.06
#